data_AF-A0A3S3MWL2-F1
#
_entry.id   AF-A0A3S3MWL2-F1
#
_cell.length_a   1.000
_cell.length_b   1.000
_cell.length_c   1.000
_cell.angle_alpha   90.00
_cell.angle_beta   90.00
_cell.angle_gamma   90.00
#
_symmetry.space_group_name_H-M   'P 1'
#
loop_
_entity.id
_entity.type
_entity.pdbx_description
1 polymer ?
#
loop_
_entity_poly.entity_id
_entity_poly.type
_entity_poly.pdbx_seq_one_letter_code
_entity_poly.pdbx_strand_id
1 'polypeptide(L)'
;MTLLERKRAIKLSADIALASAREGRIWSRAIISNVLKEEKNSTLVRGILGKGSDNLTTKTCLGSFMCKRVRSKKIVRSSKVHRIIRKSSSPRRMVASAIAKRMVKKRTQKLKSMVPGGNSLYGFSLLDETVDYIIYLKAQRKKKRMNCCWEFKVLFTFHFLGDSAWLH
;
A
#
# COMPACT_ATOMS: atom_id res chain seq x y z
N MET A 1 -7.78 -17.55 -25.36
CA MET A 1 -7.31 -17.49 -23.97
C MET A 1 -6.14 -18.46 -23.77
N THR A 2 -4.93 -17.93 -23.84
CA THR A 2 -3.68 -18.69 -23.61
C THR A 2 -3.52 -19.05 -22.12
N LEU A 3 -2.70 -20.05 -21.80
CA LEU A 3 -2.42 -20.45 -20.41
C LEU A 3 -1.88 -19.27 -19.57
N LEU A 4 -1.10 -18.42 -20.21
CA LEU A 4 -0.49 -17.24 -19.61
C LEU A 4 -1.53 -16.14 -19.29
N GLU A 5 -2.54 -15.97 -20.14
CA GLU A 5 -3.69 -15.09 -19.86
C GLU A 5 -4.51 -15.59 -18.66
N ARG A 6 -4.74 -16.91 -18.56
CA ARG A 6 -5.44 -17.51 -17.42
C ARG A 6 -4.70 -17.28 -16.11
N LYS A 7 -3.38 -17.52 -16.08
CA LYS A 7 -2.54 -17.27 -14.88
C LYS A 7 -2.57 -15.80 -14.45
N ARG A 8 -2.55 -14.87 -15.41
CA ARG A 8 -2.67 -13.43 -15.16
C ARG A 8 -4.05 -13.09 -14.57
N ALA A 9 -5.13 -13.60 -15.17
CA ALA A 9 -6.49 -13.36 -14.69
C ALA A 9 -6.71 -13.88 -13.25
N ILE A 10 -6.18 -15.07 -12.93
CA ILE A 10 -6.26 -15.64 -11.56
C ILE A 10 -5.53 -14.74 -10.56
N LYS A 11 -4.30 -14.30 -10.90
CA LYS A 11 -3.52 -13.41 -10.04
C LYS A 11 -4.25 -12.08 -9.81
N LEU A 12 -4.76 -11.47 -10.88
CA LEU A 12 -5.51 -10.22 -10.81
C LEU A 12 -6.78 -10.37 -9.96
N SER A 13 -7.53 -11.45 -10.15
CA SER A 13 -8.74 -11.73 -9.35
C SER A 13 -8.41 -11.86 -7.86
N ALA A 14 -7.30 -12.54 -7.52
CA ALA A 14 -6.86 -12.67 -6.13
C ALA A 14 -6.41 -11.33 -5.53
N ASP A 15 -5.70 -10.50 -6.30
CA ASP A 15 -5.25 -9.18 -5.86
C ASP A 15 -6.45 -8.23 -5.67
N ILE A 16 -7.46 -8.27 -6.56
CA ILE A 16 -8.71 -7.49 -6.46
C ILE A 16 -9.53 -7.93 -5.24
N ALA A 17 -9.75 -9.23 -5.06
CA ALA A 17 -10.52 -9.75 -3.92
C ALA A 17 -9.87 -9.37 -2.58
N LEU A 18 -8.54 -9.43 -2.52
CA LEU A 18 -7.79 -9.08 -1.31
C LEU A 18 -7.77 -7.56 -1.05
N ALA A 19 -7.71 -6.74 -2.11
CA ALA A 19 -7.85 -5.30 -2.01
C ALA A 19 -9.26 -4.89 -1.54
N SER A 20 -10.29 -5.56 -2.05
CA SER A 20 -11.69 -5.37 -1.67
C SER A 20 -11.93 -5.76 -0.20
N ALA A 21 -11.42 -6.90 0.25
CA ALA A 21 -11.53 -7.33 1.65
C ALA A 21 -10.83 -6.39 2.65
N ARG A 22 -9.90 -5.54 2.19
CA ARG A 22 -9.19 -4.53 2.99
C ARG A 22 -9.65 -3.11 2.64
N GLU A 23 -10.95 -2.95 2.43
CA GLU A 23 -11.58 -1.69 2.06
C GLU A 23 -11.10 -0.51 2.93
N GLY A 24 -10.93 0.66 2.31
CA GLY A 24 -10.57 1.90 3.00
C GLY A 24 -9.07 2.23 3.06
N ARG A 25 -8.19 1.38 2.53
CA ARG A 25 -6.76 1.70 2.35
C ARG A 25 -6.48 2.38 1.00
N ILE A 26 -5.47 3.24 0.96
CA ILE A 26 -5.15 4.02 -0.25
C ILE A 26 -4.44 3.12 -1.27
N TRP A 27 -3.62 2.17 -0.81
CA TRP A 27 -2.96 1.20 -1.67
C TRP A 27 -3.96 0.20 -2.28
N SER A 28 -5.03 -0.19 -1.57
CA SER A 28 -6.04 -1.09 -2.11
C SER A 28 -6.86 -0.42 -3.22
N ARG A 29 -7.27 0.84 -3.01
CA ARG A 29 -7.91 1.67 -4.04
C ARG A 29 -6.99 1.92 -5.23
N ALA A 30 -5.71 2.19 -4.99
CA ALA A 30 -4.73 2.39 -6.06
C ALA A 30 -4.56 1.14 -6.95
N ILE A 31 -4.51 -0.06 -6.34
CA ILE A 31 -4.47 -1.32 -7.09
C ILE A 31 -5.72 -1.47 -7.95
N ILE A 32 -6.91 -1.31 -7.37
CA ILE A 32 -8.19 -1.42 -8.11
C ILE A 32 -8.23 -0.40 -9.26
N SER A 33 -7.81 0.84 -9.02
CA SER A 33 -7.78 1.89 -10.04
C SER A 33 -6.80 1.60 -11.19
N ASN A 34 -5.65 0.99 -10.89
CA ASN A 34 -4.69 0.60 -11.91
C ASN A 34 -5.24 -0.54 -12.78
N VAL A 35 -5.94 -1.51 -12.17
CA VAL A 35 -6.56 -2.60 -12.93
C VAL A 35 -7.74 -2.10 -13.77
N LEU A 36 -8.51 -1.13 -13.27
CA LEU A 36 -9.62 -0.55 -14.01
C LEU A 36 -9.18 0.23 -15.26
N LYS A 37 -7.97 0.84 -15.22
CA LYS A 37 -7.38 1.51 -16.39
C LYS A 37 -7.02 0.53 -17.52
N GLU A 38 -6.86 -0.76 -17.22
CA GLU A 38 -6.71 -1.79 -18.23
C GLU A 38 -8.08 -2.22 -18.73
N GLU A 39 -8.45 -1.76 -19.93
CA GLU A 39 -9.77 -1.97 -20.56
C GLU A 39 -10.22 -3.45 -20.53
N LYS A 40 -9.27 -4.38 -20.73
CA LYS A 40 -9.47 -5.83 -20.73
C LYS A 40 -9.91 -6.42 -19.37
N ASN A 41 -9.57 -5.75 -18.26
CA ASN A 41 -9.80 -6.25 -16.90
C ASN A 41 -10.94 -5.49 -16.19
N SER A 42 -11.47 -4.44 -16.81
CA SER A 42 -12.55 -3.60 -16.28
C SER A 42 -13.84 -4.39 -15.98
N THR A 43 -14.20 -5.33 -16.85
CA THR A 43 -15.39 -6.20 -16.71
C THR A 43 -15.25 -7.18 -15.56
N LEU A 44 -14.04 -7.72 -15.35
CA LEU A 44 -13.71 -8.63 -14.26
C LEU A 44 -13.74 -7.92 -12.90
N VAL A 45 -13.20 -6.70 -12.81
CA VAL A 45 -13.30 -5.87 -11.60
C VAL A 45 -14.76 -5.59 -11.25
N ARG A 46 -15.59 -5.22 -12.24
CA ARG A 46 -17.01 -4.96 -12.05
C ARG A 46 -17.80 -6.21 -11.62
N GLY A 47 -17.42 -7.38 -12.12
CA GLY A 47 -18.01 -8.66 -11.71
C GLY A 47 -17.69 -9.05 -10.27
N ILE A 48 -16.46 -8.80 -9.80
CA ILE A 48 -16.02 -9.13 -8.43
C ILE A 48 -16.53 -8.11 -7.39
N LEU A 49 -16.55 -6.82 -7.75
CA LEU A 49 -16.88 -5.72 -6.83
C LEU A 49 -18.37 -5.33 -6.88
N GLY A 50 -19.12 -5.84 -7.85
CA GLY A 50 -20.53 -5.54 -8.05
C GLY A 50 -20.80 -4.16 -8.66
N LYS A 51 -22.04 -3.94 -9.10
CA LYS A 51 -22.51 -2.73 -9.83
C LYS A 51 -22.48 -1.43 -8.98
N GLY A 52 -22.11 -1.49 -7.70
CA GLY A 52 -22.05 -0.35 -6.77
C GLY A 52 -20.67 0.31 -6.62
N SER A 53 -19.67 -0.13 -7.38
CA SER A 53 -18.26 0.29 -7.27
C SER A 53 -17.95 1.71 -7.77
N ASP A 54 -18.91 2.44 -8.31
CA ASP A 54 -18.67 3.77 -8.89
C ASP A 54 -18.36 4.82 -7.79
N ASN A 55 -18.53 4.44 -6.52
CA ASN A 55 -18.26 5.25 -5.33
C ASN A 55 -16.86 5.07 -4.74
N LEU A 56 -16.10 4.02 -5.11
CA LEU A 56 -14.73 3.77 -4.61
C LEU A 56 -13.66 4.59 -5.34
N THR A 57 -13.94 5.04 -6.56
CA THR A 57 -13.02 5.85 -7.38
C THR A 57 -13.20 7.36 -7.17
N THR A 58 -14.36 7.80 -6.68
CA THR A 58 -14.77 9.23 -6.66
C THR A 58 -14.71 9.90 -5.28
N LYS A 59 -14.58 9.17 -4.18
CA LYS A 59 -14.36 9.79 -2.86
C LYS A 59 -12.89 10.04 -2.64
N THR A 60 -12.35 11.07 -3.31
CA THR A 60 -11.22 11.84 -2.80
C THR A 60 -11.49 12.10 -1.32
N CYS A 61 -10.53 11.84 -0.46
CA CYS A 61 -10.62 12.14 0.97
C CYS A 61 -10.57 13.67 1.18
N LEU A 62 -11.58 14.39 0.70
CA LEU A 62 -11.96 15.73 1.14
C LEU A 62 -12.90 15.52 2.33
N GLY A 63 -12.33 15.09 3.45
CA GLY A 63 -13.12 14.63 4.58
C GLY A 63 -12.30 14.55 5.87
N SER A 64 -12.04 15.73 6.44
CA SER A 64 -11.95 15.95 7.89
C SER A 64 -10.93 15.14 8.70
N PHE A 65 -9.66 15.59 8.65
CA PHE A 65 -8.88 15.75 9.88
C PHE A 65 -8.39 17.20 9.93
N MET A 66 -9.34 18.12 10.06
CA MET A 66 -9.05 19.48 10.48
C MET A 66 -8.58 19.41 11.93
N CYS A 67 -7.26 19.44 12.14
CA CYS A 67 -6.73 19.87 13.43
C CYS A 67 -7.15 21.34 13.62
N LYS A 68 -8.36 21.58 14.14
CA LYS A 68 -8.75 22.88 14.68
C LYS A 68 -7.85 23.13 15.88
N ARG A 69 -6.66 23.67 15.62
CA ARG A 69 -5.80 24.22 16.65
C ARG A 69 -6.49 25.48 17.16
N VAL A 70 -7.24 25.33 18.25
CA VAL A 70 -7.76 26.46 19.03
C VAL A 70 -6.56 27.35 19.37
N ARG A 71 -6.50 28.52 18.74
CA ARG A 71 -5.45 29.51 18.95
C ARG A 71 -5.98 30.48 20.01
N SER A 72 -5.71 30.20 21.29
CA SER A 72 -5.99 31.15 22.36
C SER A 72 -5.12 32.40 22.14
N LYS A 73 -5.73 33.49 21.68
CA LYS A 73 -5.09 34.79 21.52
C LYS A 73 -4.91 35.42 22.91
N LYS A 74 -3.77 35.18 23.57
CA LYS A 74 -3.26 36.09 24.59
C LYS A 74 -2.07 36.84 23.99
N ILE A 75 -2.32 38.09 23.65
CA ILE A 75 -1.33 39.03 23.12
C ILE A 75 -0.38 39.36 24.27
N VAL A 76 0.76 38.67 24.33
CA VAL A 76 1.92 39.13 25.09
C VAL A 76 2.91 39.75 24.12
N ARG A 77 2.92 41.08 24.10
CA ARG A 77 3.92 41.92 23.42
C ARG A 77 5.27 41.77 24.13
N SER A 78 6.09 40.78 23.79
CA SER A 78 7.50 40.71 24.26
C SER A 78 8.47 39.82 23.45
N SER A 79 8.23 39.57 22.16
CA SER A 79 9.01 38.56 21.40
C SER A 79 9.95 39.09 20.31
N LYS A 80 10.19 40.41 20.20
CA LYS A 80 11.24 40.92 19.29
C LYS A 80 12.66 40.56 19.77
N VAL A 81 12.90 40.52 21.09
CA VAL A 81 14.21 40.19 21.68
C VAL A 81 14.55 38.69 21.56
N HIS A 82 13.56 37.80 21.73
CA HIS A 82 13.77 36.35 21.63
C HIS A 82 14.05 35.82 20.20
N ARG A 83 13.79 36.62 19.16
CA ARG A 83 14.09 36.24 17.77
C ARG A 83 15.56 36.45 17.39
N ILE A 84 16.29 37.27 18.12
CA ILE A 84 17.71 37.55 17.84
C ILE A 84 18.60 36.45 18.46
N ILE A 85 18.22 35.92 19.63
CA ILE A 85 19.05 34.98 20.40
C ILE A 85 19.04 33.54 19.84
N ARG A 86 17.98 33.11 19.15
CA ARG A 86 17.90 31.72 18.60
C ARG A 86 18.47 31.55 17.19
N LYS A 87 19.08 32.59 16.61
CA LYS A 87 19.61 32.56 15.25
C LYS A 87 21.12 32.27 15.18
N SER A 88 21.67 31.62 16.20
CA SER A 88 23.04 31.09 16.23
C SER A 88 23.07 29.57 16.03
N SER A 89 22.22 29.02 15.16
CA SER A 89 22.51 27.67 14.66
C SER A 89 23.81 27.76 13.86
N SER A 90 24.90 27.19 14.42
CA SER A 90 26.19 27.11 13.75
C SER A 90 26.01 26.77 12.26
N PRO A 91 26.73 27.44 11.33
CA PRO A 91 26.65 27.14 9.91
C PRO A 91 26.74 25.64 9.62
N ARG A 92 27.55 24.91 10.41
CA ARG A 92 27.69 23.45 10.36
C ARG A 92 26.38 22.70 10.64
N ARG A 93 25.56 23.13 11.61
CA ARG A 93 24.24 22.53 11.90
C ARG A 93 23.23 22.82 10.79
N MET A 94 23.27 24.02 10.20
CA MET A 94 22.39 24.36 9.07
C MET A 94 22.70 23.52 7.84
N VAL A 95 23.99 23.33 7.53
CA VAL A 95 24.46 22.46 6.45
C VAL A 95 24.08 21.00 6.72
N ALA A 96 24.33 20.48 7.93
CA ALA A 96 23.95 19.11 8.31
C ALA A 96 22.43 18.88 8.21
N SER A 97 21.61 19.85 8.66
CA SER A 97 20.15 19.80 8.54
C SER A 97 19.68 19.81 7.09
N ALA A 98 20.30 20.63 6.24
CA ALA A 98 20.00 20.66 4.81
C ALA A 98 20.34 19.33 4.11
N ILE A 99 21.50 18.73 4.46
CA ILE A 99 21.90 17.41 3.97
C ILE A 99 20.90 16.34 4.43
N ALA A 100 20.57 16.30 5.73
CA ALA A 100 19.61 15.36 6.28
C ALA A 100 18.23 15.48 5.60
N LYS A 101 17.72 16.70 5.38
CA LYS A 101 16.48 16.95 4.65
C LYS A 101 16.53 16.45 3.21
N ARG A 102 17.66 16.66 2.50
CA ARG A 102 17.85 16.12 1.15
C ARG A 102 17.85 14.59 1.14
N MET A 103 18.53 13.96 2.10
CA MET A 103 18.56 12.49 2.24
C MET A 103 17.17 11.92 2.53
N VAL A 104 16.44 12.52 3.48
CA VAL A 104 15.06 12.12 3.80
C VAL A 104 14.17 12.31 2.57
N LYS A 105 14.25 13.45 1.87
CA LYS A 105 13.48 13.69 0.65
C LYS A 105 13.71 12.60 -0.40
N LYS A 106 14.97 12.23 -0.66
CA LYS A 106 15.30 11.15 -1.61
C LYS A 106 14.71 9.80 -1.19
N ARG A 107 14.87 9.42 0.09
CA ARG A 107 14.33 8.16 0.63
C ARG A 107 12.80 8.14 0.57
N THR A 108 12.15 9.24 0.95
CA THR A 108 10.70 9.39 0.86
C THR A 108 10.20 9.29 -0.58
N GLN A 109 10.87 9.91 -1.55
CA GLN A 109 10.51 9.79 -2.97
C GLN A 109 10.62 8.34 -3.46
N LYS A 110 11.69 7.63 -3.08
CA LYS A 110 11.82 6.22 -3.42
C LYS A 110 10.71 5.40 -2.77
N LEU A 111 10.38 5.64 -1.51
CA LEU A 111 9.28 4.96 -0.82
C LEU A 111 7.92 5.20 -1.50
N LYS A 112 7.63 6.43 -1.91
CA LYS A 112 6.41 6.79 -2.66
C LYS A 112 6.23 5.97 -3.94
N SER A 113 7.33 5.70 -4.64
CA SER A 113 7.32 4.87 -5.86
C SER A 113 7.12 3.37 -5.61
N MET A 114 7.37 2.89 -4.38
CA MET A 114 7.24 1.47 -4.03
C MET A 114 5.83 1.11 -3.53
N VAL A 115 5.17 2.04 -2.83
CA VAL A 115 3.83 1.82 -2.27
C VAL A 115 2.77 2.22 -3.31
N PRO A 116 1.83 1.33 -3.67
CA PRO A 116 0.73 1.70 -4.57
C PRO A 116 -0.04 2.89 -4.00
N GLY A 117 -0.24 3.94 -4.80
CA GLY A 117 -0.89 5.18 -4.33
C GLY A 117 -0.03 6.07 -3.44
N GLY A 118 1.24 5.74 -3.19
CA GLY A 118 2.13 6.50 -2.30
C GLY A 118 2.47 7.91 -2.79
N ASN A 119 2.36 8.19 -4.09
CA ASN A 119 2.72 9.49 -4.66
C ASN A 119 1.92 10.66 -4.07
N SER A 120 0.63 10.45 -3.76
CA SER A 120 -0.25 11.45 -3.15
C SER A 120 -0.12 11.56 -1.63
N LEU A 121 0.62 10.66 -0.97
CA LEU A 121 0.75 10.61 0.49
C LEU A 121 1.88 11.50 1.03
N TYR A 122 1.76 11.89 2.31
CA TYR A 122 2.77 12.69 3.00
C TYR A 122 2.94 12.24 4.46
N GLY A 123 4.15 12.43 5.00
CA GLY A 123 4.44 12.26 6.43
C GLY A 123 4.07 10.88 6.97
N PHE A 124 3.36 10.86 8.10
CA PHE A 124 2.96 9.63 8.80
C PHE A 124 1.97 8.78 8.01
N SER A 125 1.09 9.37 7.19
CA SER A 125 0.15 8.60 6.36
C SER A 125 0.86 7.71 5.34
N LEU A 126 2.02 8.14 4.83
CA LEU A 126 2.84 7.29 3.96
C LEU A 126 3.42 6.09 4.73
N LEU A 127 3.82 6.28 5.98
CA LEU A 127 4.41 5.23 6.81
C LEU A 127 3.36 4.21 7.23
N ASP A 128 2.18 4.67 7.65
CA ASP A 128 1.05 3.83 8.02
C ASP A 128 0.65 2.90 6.85
N GLU A 129 0.48 3.49 5.66
CA GLU A 129 0.19 2.75 4.44
C GLU A 129 1.31 1.77 4.05
N THR A 130 2.58 2.12 4.32
CA THR A 130 3.74 1.25 4.06
C THR A 130 3.71 0.02 4.96
N VAL A 131 3.44 0.19 6.26
CA VAL A 131 3.36 -0.92 7.22
C VAL A 131 2.26 -1.89 6.78
N ASP A 132 1.09 -1.36 6.43
CA ASP A 132 -0.03 -2.17 5.95
C ASP A 132 0.31 -2.91 4.64
N TYR A 133 1.00 -2.26 3.71
CA TYR A 133 1.43 -2.89 2.47
C TYR A 133 2.49 -4.00 2.70
N ILE A 134 3.40 -3.82 3.67
CA ILE A 134 4.35 -4.88 4.05
C ILE A 134 3.59 -6.09 4.62
N ILE A 135 2.60 -5.87 5.48
CA ILE A 135 1.75 -6.95 6.02
C ILE A 135 1.04 -7.68 4.88
N TYR A 136 0.50 -6.95 3.91
CA TYR A 136 -0.10 -7.51 2.69
C TYR A 136 0.87 -8.40 1.92
N LEU A 137 2.08 -7.91 1.63
CA LEU A 137 3.09 -8.68 0.87
C LEU A 137 3.53 -9.94 1.64
N LYS A 138 3.67 -9.85 2.97
CA LYS A 138 3.99 -11.01 3.82
C LYS A 138 2.88 -12.06 3.75
N ALA A 139 1.61 -11.65 3.82
CA ALA A 139 0.47 -12.56 3.68
C ALA A 139 0.45 -13.23 2.30
N GLN A 140 0.74 -12.47 1.23
CA GLN A 140 0.81 -13.02 -0.13
C GLN A 140 1.93 -14.05 -0.29
N ARG A 141 3.14 -13.79 0.25
CA ARG A 141 4.24 -14.76 0.23
C ARG A 141 3.92 -16.01 1.06
N LYS A 142 3.29 -15.85 2.23
CA LYS A 142 2.82 -16.99 3.04
C LYS A 142 1.81 -17.84 2.27
N LYS A 143 0.80 -17.23 1.64
CA LYS A 143 -0.19 -17.94 0.82
C LYS A 143 0.47 -18.71 -0.33
N LYS A 144 1.41 -18.09 -1.06
CA LYS A 144 2.15 -18.78 -2.13
C LYS A 144 3.01 -19.93 -1.60
N ARG A 145 3.70 -19.74 -0.48
CA ARG A 145 4.51 -20.80 0.15
C ARG A 145 3.65 -21.97 0.60
N MET A 146 2.47 -21.69 1.17
CA MET A 146 1.50 -22.73 1.53
C MET A 146 0.96 -23.41 0.28
N ASN A 147 0.55 -22.68 -0.76
CA ASN A 147 0.06 -23.30 -2.00
C ASN A 147 1.12 -24.18 -2.69
N CYS A 148 2.40 -23.78 -2.73
CA CYS A 148 3.47 -24.64 -3.24
C CYS A 148 3.70 -25.87 -2.35
N CYS A 149 3.54 -25.73 -1.03
CA CYS A 149 3.66 -26.84 -0.10
C CYS A 149 2.43 -27.77 -0.13
N TRP A 150 1.24 -27.24 -0.42
CA TRP A 150 0.01 -27.99 -0.68
C TRP A 150 0.09 -28.71 -2.02
N GLU A 151 0.55 -28.08 -3.11
CA GLU A 151 0.82 -28.77 -4.39
C GLU A 151 1.85 -29.89 -4.21
N PHE A 152 2.95 -29.65 -3.50
CA PHE A 152 3.93 -30.69 -3.20
C PHE A 152 3.36 -31.79 -2.31
N LYS A 153 2.51 -31.47 -1.32
CA LYS A 153 1.93 -32.48 -0.42
C LYS A 153 0.85 -33.30 -1.11
N VAL A 154 0.04 -32.70 -1.98
CA VAL A 154 -0.94 -33.41 -2.82
C VAL A 154 -0.25 -34.31 -3.83
N LEU A 155 0.80 -33.85 -4.50
CA LEU A 155 1.63 -34.67 -5.40
C LEU A 155 2.35 -35.79 -4.64
N PHE A 156 2.86 -35.54 -3.43
CA PHE A 156 3.55 -36.54 -2.62
C PHE A 156 2.59 -37.58 -2.02
N THR A 157 1.36 -37.20 -1.63
CA THR A 157 0.35 -38.18 -1.19
C THR A 157 -0.19 -39.03 -2.33
N PHE A 158 -0.29 -38.49 -3.56
CA PHE A 158 -0.69 -39.29 -4.72
C PHE A 158 0.40 -40.29 -5.16
N HIS A 159 1.67 -39.95 -4.99
CA HIS A 159 2.78 -40.82 -5.38
C HIS A 159 3.19 -41.84 -4.29
N PHE A 160 2.67 -41.75 -3.06
CA PHE A 160 3.04 -42.67 -1.96
C PHE A 160 1.87 -43.54 -1.45
N LEU A 161 0.63 -43.30 -1.87
CA LEU A 161 -0.51 -44.20 -1.62
C LEU A 161 -1.01 -44.95 -2.88
N GLY A 162 -0.33 -44.79 -4.02
CA GLY A 162 -0.74 -45.35 -5.31
C GLY A 162 -0.23 -46.77 -5.63
N ASP A 163 0.76 -47.30 -4.90
CA ASP A 163 1.43 -48.57 -5.24
C ASP A 163 1.17 -49.67 -4.19
N SER A 164 -0.09 -49.94 -3.84
CA SER A 164 -0.44 -51.08 -2.98
C SER A 164 -1.82 -51.66 -3.31
N ALA A 165 -2.14 -51.84 -4.58
CA ALA A 165 -3.36 -52.53 -4.99
C ALA A 165 -3.21 -53.22 -6.36
N TRP A 166 -2.15 -54.00 -6.56
CA TRP A 166 -2.09 -55.04 -7.59
C TRP A 166 -1.20 -56.18 -7.11
N LEU A 167 -1.78 -57.13 -6.38
CA LEU A 167 -1.41 -58.55 -6.40
C LEU A 167 -2.43 -59.35 -5.58
N HIS A 168 -2.99 -60.35 -6.27
CA HIS A 168 -3.96 -61.38 -5.86
C HIS A 168 -5.44 -61.02 -5.79
#